data_AF-A0A7C6JFM1-F1
#
_entry.id   AF-A0A7C6JFM1-F1
#
_cell.length_a   1.000
_cell.length_b   1.000
_cell.length_c   1.000
_cell.angle_alpha   90.00
_cell.angle_beta   90.00
_cell.angle_gamma   90.00
#
_symmetry.space_group_name_H-M   'P 1'
#
loop_
_entity.id
_entity.type
_entity.pdbx_description
1 polymer ?
#
loop_
_entity_poly.entity_id
_entity_poly.type
_entity_poly.pdbx_seq_one_letter_code
_entity_poly.pdbx_strand_id
1 'polypeptide(L)'
;MILEELRKIEKLHSELKDLHPSLSKLYPVAITEPIENNLHIYDLAPLGNYEYITEEIADFPLPDKIRAAFPLEFYEYKKSCCVVSVDIFEEEDSFVTFFHEFVHCYQFETCEQKIRSSLYIIKEYDSPMWEINHPFPYEEDFFVNVFGQIENAVKINDPTKIVGFSRV
;
A
#
# COMPACT_ATOMS: atom_id res chain seq x y z
N MET A 1 -6.27 0.93 -24.14
CA MET A 1 -5.90 2.01 -23.22
C MET A 1 -5.33 1.47 -21.91
N ILE A 2 -6.11 0.96 -20.95
CA ILE A 2 -5.57 0.47 -19.65
C ILE A 2 -4.48 -0.60 -19.81
N LEU A 3 -4.75 -1.67 -20.58
CA LEU A 3 -3.75 -2.72 -20.82
C LEU A 3 -2.47 -2.20 -21.50
N GLU A 4 -2.54 -1.12 -22.27
CA GLU A 4 -1.36 -0.52 -22.89
C GLU A 4 -0.52 0.25 -21.87
N GLU A 5 -1.17 0.91 -20.91
CA GLU A 5 -0.49 1.55 -19.79
C GLU A 5 0.17 0.50 -18.87
N LEU A 6 -0.54 -0.58 -18.54
CA LEU A 6 0.03 -1.69 -17.75
C LEU A 6 1.23 -2.35 -18.44
N ARG A 7 1.22 -2.47 -19.77
CA ARG A 7 2.40 -2.93 -20.53
C ARG A 7 3.63 -2.04 -20.38
N LYS A 8 3.46 -0.73 -20.14
CA LYS A 8 4.59 0.16 -19.84
C LYS A 8 5.19 -0.20 -18.48
N ILE A 9 4.35 -0.52 -17.49
CA ILE A 9 4.77 -0.99 -16.17
C ILE A 9 5.51 -2.33 -16.27
N GLU A 10 5.00 -3.28 -17.06
CA GLU A 10 5.69 -4.57 -17.33
C GLU A 10 7.09 -4.36 -17.89
N LYS A 11 7.22 -3.48 -18.89
CA LYS A 11 8.49 -3.16 -19.52
C LYS A 11 9.47 -2.59 -18.50
N LEU A 12 9.03 -1.60 -17.71
CA LEU A 12 9.88 -0.98 -16.72
C LEU A 12 10.29 -1.96 -15.60
N HIS A 13 9.38 -2.84 -15.18
CA HIS A 13 9.68 -3.89 -14.20
C HIS A 13 10.80 -4.82 -14.68
N SER A 14 10.88 -5.11 -15.99
CA SER A 14 11.96 -5.94 -16.53
C SER A 14 13.36 -5.36 -16.28
N GLU A 15 13.45 -4.03 -16.12
CA GLU A 15 14.69 -3.30 -15.84
C GLU A 15 14.96 -3.15 -14.33
N LEU A 16 13.91 -3.18 -13.50
CA LEU A 16 13.98 -2.88 -12.06
C LEU A 16 13.94 -4.11 -11.15
N LYS A 17 13.46 -5.26 -11.63
CA LYS A 17 13.16 -6.44 -10.80
C LYS A 17 14.33 -6.96 -9.96
N ASP A 18 15.56 -6.71 -10.41
CA ASP A 18 16.78 -7.20 -9.76
C ASP A 18 17.37 -6.20 -8.76
N LEU A 19 16.76 -5.01 -8.59
CA LEU A 19 17.25 -3.97 -7.66
C LEU A 19 16.98 -4.31 -6.20
N HIS A 20 15.82 -4.89 -5.89
CA HIS A 20 15.41 -5.22 -4.53
C HIS A 20 14.35 -6.34 -4.53
N PRO A 21 14.32 -7.25 -3.51
CA PRO A 21 13.34 -8.32 -3.44
C PRO A 21 11.88 -7.88 -3.55
N SER A 22 11.55 -6.68 -3.03
CA SER A 22 10.19 -6.12 -3.11
C SER A 22 9.76 -5.72 -4.53
N LEU A 23 10.69 -5.64 -5.47
CA LEU A 23 10.44 -5.32 -6.87
C LEU A 23 10.56 -6.56 -7.76
N SER A 24 10.84 -7.74 -7.19
CA SER A 24 11.17 -8.95 -7.96
C SER A 24 10.02 -9.53 -8.77
N LYS A 25 8.78 -9.10 -8.48
CA LYS A 25 7.59 -9.51 -9.21
C LYS A 25 6.58 -8.37 -9.31
N LEU A 26 5.70 -8.52 -10.30
CA LEU A 26 4.50 -7.73 -10.48
C LEU A 26 3.36 -8.30 -9.62
N TYR A 27 2.35 -7.46 -9.38
CA TYR A 27 1.16 -7.78 -8.61
C TYR A 27 -0.12 -7.46 -9.38
N PRO A 28 -1.28 -8.03 -9.03
CA PRO A 28 -2.56 -7.62 -9.62
C PRO A 28 -2.79 -6.13 -9.47
N VAL A 29 -3.48 -5.55 -10.44
CA VAL A 29 -3.90 -4.16 -10.45
C VAL A 29 -5.42 -4.11 -10.60
N ALA A 30 -6.10 -3.47 -9.66
CA ALA A 30 -7.50 -3.14 -9.76
C ALA A 30 -7.66 -1.65 -10.04
N ILE A 31 -8.38 -1.33 -11.11
CA ILE A 31 -8.62 0.06 -11.51
C ILE A 31 -10.06 0.41 -11.25
N THR A 32 -10.29 1.54 -10.58
CA THR A 32 -11.64 2.04 -10.29
C THR A 32 -11.87 3.40 -10.90
N GLU A 33 -13.13 3.69 -11.22
CA GLU A 33 -13.56 5.07 -11.41
C GLU A 33 -14.04 5.67 -10.08
N PRO A 34 -13.92 7.00 -9.87
CA PRO A 34 -14.15 7.64 -8.57
C PRO A 34 -15.54 7.42 -7.94
N ILE A 35 -16.56 7.08 -8.72
CA ILE A 35 -17.97 7.09 -8.27
C ILE A 35 -18.57 5.67 -8.19
N GLU A 36 -18.00 4.70 -8.89
CA GLU A 36 -18.69 3.44 -9.17
C GLU A 36 -18.39 2.32 -8.16
N ASN A 37 -17.35 2.47 -7.32
CA ASN A 37 -16.79 1.39 -6.48
C ASN A 37 -16.54 0.07 -7.25
N ASN A 38 -16.48 0.15 -8.58
CA ASN A 38 -16.30 -1.00 -9.46
C ASN A 38 -14.81 -1.16 -9.74
N LEU A 39 -14.25 -2.27 -9.28
CA LEU A 39 -12.87 -2.66 -9.43
C LEU A 39 -12.70 -3.48 -10.70
N HIS A 40 -12.06 -2.91 -11.72
CA HIS A 40 -11.66 -3.64 -12.93
C HIS A 40 -10.32 -4.32 -12.65
N ILE A 41 -10.34 -5.65 -12.49
CA ILE A 41 -9.20 -6.43 -12.03
C ILE A 41 -8.37 -6.91 -13.22
N TYR A 42 -7.07 -6.60 -13.16
CA TYR A 42 -6.05 -7.06 -14.09
C TYR A 42 -5.00 -7.87 -13.33
N ASP A 43 -4.65 -9.05 -13.84
CA ASP A 43 -3.66 -9.93 -13.23
C ASP A 43 -2.71 -10.49 -14.30
N LEU A 44 -1.63 -11.13 -13.85
CA LEU A 44 -0.58 -11.64 -14.72
C LEU A 44 -0.99 -13.00 -15.29
N ALA A 45 -1.04 -13.09 -16.61
CA ALA A 45 -1.10 -14.35 -17.33
C ALA A 45 0.15 -15.22 -17.02
N PRO A 46 0.14 -16.53 -17.30
CA PRO A 46 1.30 -17.41 -17.08
C PRO A 46 2.60 -16.95 -17.78
N LEU A 47 2.49 -16.15 -18.84
CA LEU A 47 3.63 -15.58 -19.58
C LEU A 47 4.17 -14.27 -18.96
N GLY A 48 3.52 -13.74 -17.92
CA GLY A 48 3.96 -12.57 -17.16
C GLY A 48 3.41 -11.22 -17.64
N ASN A 49 2.50 -11.22 -18.62
CA ASN A 49 1.80 -10.02 -19.09
C ASN A 49 0.45 -9.85 -18.37
N TYR A 50 0.01 -8.62 -18.16
CA TYR A 50 -1.31 -8.33 -17.63
C TYR A 50 -2.41 -8.72 -18.61
N GLU A 51 -3.49 -9.26 -18.06
CA GLU A 51 -4.75 -9.51 -18.73
C GLU A 51 -5.90 -9.07 -17.83
N TYR A 52 -7.02 -8.68 -18.46
CA TYR A 52 -8.24 -8.39 -17.73
C TYR A 52 -8.85 -9.71 -17.22
N ILE A 53 -9.22 -9.75 -15.95
CA ILE A 53 -9.74 -10.94 -15.29
C ILE A 53 -11.24 -10.83 -15.09
N THR A 54 -11.69 -9.78 -14.39
CA THR A 54 -13.08 -9.60 -13.99
C THR A 54 -13.32 -8.17 -13.48
N GLU A 55 -14.57 -7.90 -13.15
CA GLU A 55 -15.04 -6.73 -12.41
C GLU A 55 -15.65 -7.18 -11.08
N GLU A 56 -15.41 -6.43 -10.02
CA GLU A 56 -15.95 -6.67 -8.68
C GLU A 56 -16.41 -5.35 -8.04
N ILE A 57 -17.44 -5.39 -7.20
CA ILE A 57 -17.85 -4.21 -6.43
C ILE A 57 -17.12 -4.26 -5.09
N ALA A 58 -16.45 -3.17 -4.72
CA ALA A 58 -15.87 -3.05 -3.40
C ALA A 58 -16.97 -2.98 -2.33
N ASP A 59 -16.87 -3.81 -1.29
CA ASP A 59 -17.84 -3.86 -0.18
C ASP A 59 -17.77 -2.65 0.77
N PHE A 60 -16.91 -1.69 0.46
CA PHE A 60 -16.69 -0.47 1.23
C PHE A 60 -16.49 0.73 0.30
N PRO A 61 -16.81 1.96 0.77
CA PRO A 61 -16.63 3.15 -0.03
C PRO A 61 -15.14 3.38 -0.32
N LEU A 62 -14.80 3.50 -1.60
CA LEU A 62 -13.47 3.91 -2.03
C LEU A 62 -13.38 5.45 -2.04
N PRO A 63 -12.24 6.04 -1.65
CA PRO A 63 -12.01 7.46 -1.82
C PRO A 63 -11.89 7.82 -3.31
N ASP A 64 -12.26 9.05 -3.68
CA ASP A 64 -12.24 9.54 -5.08
C ASP A 64 -10.91 9.26 -5.81
N LYS A 65 -9.80 9.45 -5.09
CA LYS A 65 -8.44 9.16 -5.55
C LYS A 65 -7.81 8.12 -4.65
N ILE A 66 -7.89 6.85 -5.05
CA ILE A 66 -7.21 5.77 -4.36
C ILE A 66 -5.86 5.47 -5.00
N ARG A 67 -4.83 5.31 -4.16
CA ARG A 67 -3.51 4.74 -4.45
C ARG A 67 -3.17 3.91 -3.22
N ALA A 68 -3.49 2.63 -3.28
CA ALA A 68 -3.37 1.75 -2.12
C ALA A 68 -3.10 0.32 -2.55
N ALA A 69 -2.66 -0.50 -1.62
CA ALA A 69 -2.58 -1.93 -1.80
C ALA A 69 -3.29 -2.66 -0.66
N PHE A 70 -4.22 -3.55 -1.00
CA PHE A 70 -4.90 -4.36 -0.01
C PHE A 70 -5.40 -5.68 -0.62
N PRO A 71 -5.61 -6.71 0.21
CA PRO A 71 -6.20 -7.96 -0.24
C PRO A 71 -7.66 -7.79 -0.67
N LEU A 72 -8.03 -8.39 -1.80
CA LEU A 72 -9.41 -8.40 -2.31
C LEU A 72 -10.12 -9.72 -1.99
N GLU A 73 -11.43 -9.66 -1.75
CA GLU A 73 -12.27 -10.83 -1.48
C GLU A 73 -12.26 -11.84 -2.64
N PHE A 74 -12.20 -11.36 -3.88
CA PHE A 74 -12.07 -12.18 -5.09
C PHE A 74 -10.89 -13.18 -5.01
N TYR A 75 -9.82 -12.81 -4.30
CA TYR A 75 -8.66 -13.68 -4.05
C TYR A 75 -8.72 -14.38 -2.68
N GLU A 76 -9.90 -14.51 -2.08
CA GLU A 76 -10.13 -15.03 -0.72
C GLU A 76 -9.26 -14.33 0.33
N TYR A 77 -8.95 -13.05 0.12
CA TYR A 77 -8.03 -12.26 0.93
C TYR A 77 -6.59 -12.84 1.05
N LYS A 78 -6.19 -13.76 0.17
CA LYS A 78 -4.85 -14.38 0.17
C LYS A 78 -3.83 -13.63 -0.67
N LYS A 79 -4.26 -12.70 -1.51
CA LYS A 79 -3.42 -11.96 -2.45
C LYS A 79 -3.74 -10.46 -2.36
N SER A 80 -2.71 -9.65 -2.14
CA SER A 80 -2.82 -8.19 -2.19
C SER A 80 -2.85 -7.69 -3.63
N CYS A 81 -3.63 -6.65 -3.87
CA CYS A 81 -3.82 -6.01 -5.17
C CYS A 81 -3.45 -4.53 -5.06
N CYS A 82 -2.79 -3.98 -6.09
CA CYS A 82 -2.61 -2.55 -6.24
C CYS A 82 -3.92 -1.95 -6.74
N VAL A 83 -4.55 -1.10 -5.94
CA VAL A 83 -5.87 -0.52 -6.21
C VAL A 83 -5.70 0.97 -6.47
N VAL A 84 -6.02 1.40 -7.68
CA VAL A 84 -5.81 2.77 -8.15
C VAL A 84 -7.03 3.34 -8.86
N SER A 85 -7.33 4.62 -8.64
CA SER A 85 -8.29 5.33 -9.47
C SER A 85 -7.71 5.57 -10.88
N VAL A 86 -8.56 5.55 -11.91
CA VAL A 86 -8.16 5.69 -13.34
C VAL A 86 -7.36 6.97 -13.64
N ASP A 87 -7.50 8.01 -12.83
CA ASP A 87 -6.77 9.27 -12.96
C ASP A 87 -5.25 9.12 -12.77
N ILE A 88 -4.77 7.98 -12.26
CA ILE A 88 -3.33 7.68 -12.14
C ILE A 88 -2.60 7.79 -13.47
N PHE A 89 -3.26 7.50 -14.59
CA PHE A 89 -2.63 7.54 -15.91
C PHE A 89 -2.42 8.96 -16.44
N GLU A 90 -2.95 9.98 -15.77
CA GLU A 90 -2.68 11.38 -16.07
C GLU A 90 -1.35 11.86 -15.42
N GLU A 91 -0.79 11.08 -14.50
CA GLU A 91 0.45 11.40 -13.78
C GLU A 91 1.69 10.94 -14.57
N GLU A 92 2.64 11.85 -14.83
CA GLU A 92 3.88 11.55 -15.56
C GLU A 92 4.71 10.44 -14.89
N ASP A 93 4.77 10.44 -13.56
CA ASP A 93 5.54 9.49 -12.75
C ASP A 93 4.66 8.40 -12.12
N SER A 94 3.52 8.09 -12.73
CA SER A 94 2.56 7.08 -12.24
C SER A 94 3.19 5.72 -11.92
N PHE A 95 4.24 5.34 -12.64
CA PHE A 95 4.99 4.12 -12.37
C PHE A 95 5.57 4.07 -10.95
N VAL A 96 6.02 5.19 -10.40
CA VAL A 96 6.53 5.27 -9.01
C VAL A 96 5.45 4.84 -8.05
N THR A 97 4.23 5.31 -8.25
CA THR A 97 3.07 4.94 -7.45
C THR A 97 2.74 3.46 -7.60
N PHE A 98 2.73 2.90 -8.82
CA PHE A 98 2.53 1.46 -9.01
C PHE A 98 3.59 0.62 -8.26
N PHE A 99 4.87 0.96 -8.38
CA PHE A 99 5.94 0.23 -7.68
C PHE A 99 5.89 0.43 -6.17
N HIS A 100 5.47 1.60 -5.69
CA HIS A 100 5.21 1.83 -4.26
C HIS A 100 4.12 0.89 -3.74
N GLU A 101 2.99 0.80 -4.45
CA GLU A 101 1.93 -0.14 -4.07
C GLU A 101 2.36 -1.61 -4.20
N PHE A 102 3.24 -1.95 -5.15
CA PHE A 102 3.83 -3.29 -5.22
C PHE A 102 4.73 -3.60 -4.02
N VAL A 103 5.42 -2.61 -3.46
CA VAL A 103 6.14 -2.78 -2.19
C VAL A 103 5.16 -3.10 -1.06
N HIS A 104 4.00 -2.46 -1.01
CA HIS A 104 2.96 -2.80 -0.04
C HIS A 104 2.40 -4.22 -0.26
N CYS A 105 2.16 -4.63 -1.50
CA CYS A 105 1.79 -6.02 -1.80
C CYS A 105 2.87 -7.03 -1.35
N TYR A 106 4.15 -6.70 -1.52
CA TYR A 106 5.26 -7.51 -1.02
C TYR A 106 5.30 -7.57 0.51
N GLN A 107 5.06 -6.44 1.18
CA GLN A 107 4.96 -6.41 2.65
C GLN A 107 3.85 -7.32 3.15
N PHE A 108 2.67 -7.28 2.52
CA PHE A 108 1.53 -8.15 2.83
C PHE A 108 1.93 -9.63 2.82
N GLU A 109 2.65 -10.06 1.80
CA GLU A 109 3.06 -11.46 1.61
C GLU A 109 4.20 -11.91 2.53
N THR A 110 4.99 -10.98 3.07
CA THR A 110 6.27 -11.32 3.74
C THR A 110 6.30 -11.03 5.23
N CYS A 111 5.86 -9.84 5.65
CA CYS A 111 6.09 -9.38 7.01
C CYS A 111 4.87 -8.72 7.68
N GLU A 112 3.91 -8.22 6.91
CA GLU A 112 2.80 -7.43 7.45
C GLU A 112 2.02 -8.19 8.53
N GLN A 113 1.66 -9.45 8.27
CA GLN A 113 0.89 -10.26 9.23
C GLN A 113 1.63 -10.47 10.57
N LYS A 114 2.96 -10.64 10.50
CA LYS A 114 3.81 -10.76 11.69
C LYS A 114 3.91 -9.44 12.45
N ILE A 115 4.01 -8.32 11.73
CA ILE A 115 4.04 -6.98 12.33
C ILE A 115 2.68 -6.69 12.97
N ARG A 116 1.57 -6.83 12.22
CA ARG A 116 0.19 -6.66 12.72
C ARG A 116 -0.02 -7.44 14.01
N SER A 117 0.22 -8.75 14.00
CA SER A 117 -0.02 -9.61 15.17
C SER A 117 0.81 -9.25 16.41
N SER A 118 1.88 -8.47 16.27
CA SER A 118 2.66 -7.93 17.40
C SER A 118 2.05 -6.65 18.01
N LEU A 119 1.18 -5.95 17.29
CA LEU A 119 0.58 -4.69 17.74
C LEU A 119 -0.55 -4.97 18.74
N TYR A 120 -0.50 -4.29 19.89
CA TYR A 120 -1.53 -4.39 20.92
C TYR A 120 -2.91 -3.99 20.40
N ILE A 121 -2.95 -2.99 19.50
CA ILE A 121 -4.19 -2.40 18.98
C ILE A 121 -5.09 -3.41 18.25
N ILE A 122 -4.49 -4.46 17.67
CA ILE A 122 -5.24 -5.52 16.98
C ILE A 122 -5.98 -6.43 17.96
N LYS A 123 -5.52 -6.50 19.22
CA LYS A 123 -6.23 -7.21 20.28
C LYS A 123 -7.40 -6.40 20.83
N GLU A 124 -7.33 -5.08 20.69
CA GLU A 124 -8.32 -4.15 21.23
C GLU A 124 -9.44 -3.86 20.22
N TYR A 125 -9.11 -3.86 18.92
CA TYR A 125 -10.04 -3.61 17.84
C TYR A 125 -10.01 -4.74 16.80
N ASP A 126 -11.14 -5.45 16.67
CA ASP A 126 -11.31 -6.62 15.77
C ASP A 126 -11.67 -6.23 14.32
N SER A 127 -11.80 -4.92 14.03
CA SER A 127 -12.19 -4.43 12.71
C SER A 127 -10.97 -3.91 11.94
N PRO A 128 -10.69 -4.38 10.70
CA PRO A 128 -9.65 -3.80 9.85
C PRO A 128 -9.88 -2.31 9.52
N MET A 129 -11.12 -1.84 9.62
CA MET A 129 -11.52 -0.45 9.36
C MET A 129 -11.48 0.43 10.61
N TRP A 130 -10.95 -0.07 11.72
CA TRP A 130 -10.92 0.67 12.98
C TRP A 130 -10.20 2.02 12.82
N GLU A 131 -9.13 2.08 12.02
CA GLU A 131 -8.32 3.29 11.76
C GLU A 131 -9.14 4.45 11.17
N ILE A 132 -10.19 4.15 10.39
CA ILE A 132 -11.05 5.19 9.78
C ILE A 132 -11.79 5.99 10.86
N ASN A 133 -12.11 5.35 11.99
CA ASN A 133 -12.91 5.95 13.07
C ASN A 133 -12.08 6.31 14.31
N HIS A 134 -10.78 6.03 14.30
CA HIS A 134 -9.88 6.26 15.42
C HIS A 134 -8.71 7.11 14.94
N PRO A 135 -8.86 8.45 14.93
CA PRO A 135 -7.78 9.33 14.51
C PRO A 135 -6.54 9.09 15.36
N PHE A 136 -5.36 9.23 14.73
CA PHE A 136 -4.11 9.12 15.46
C PHE A 136 -4.11 10.11 16.64
N PRO A 137 -3.72 9.67 17.85
CA PRO A 137 -3.91 10.47 19.05
C PRO A 137 -2.81 11.52 19.21
N TYR A 138 -2.83 12.55 18.37
CA TYR A 138 -1.82 13.61 18.34
C TYR A 138 -1.71 14.40 19.66
N GLU A 139 -2.77 14.37 20.48
CA GLU A 139 -2.84 15.09 21.75
C GLU A 139 -2.44 14.22 22.96
N GLU A 140 -2.18 12.92 22.77
CA GLU A 140 -1.79 12.05 23.88
C GLU A 140 -0.43 12.44 24.45
N ASP A 141 -0.36 12.57 25.78
CA ASP A 141 0.84 13.01 26.50
C ASP A 141 2.06 12.18 26.11
N PHE A 142 1.90 10.86 25.96
CA PHE A 142 2.97 9.99 25.52
C PHE A 142 3.55 10.40 24.16
N PHE A 143 2.68 10.60 23.16
CA PHE A 143 3.09 10.98 21.82
C PHE A 143 3.74 12.37 21.80
N VAL A 144 3.09 13.36 22.43
CA VAL A 144 3.60 14.74 22.51
C VAL A 144 4.99 14.77 23.14
N ASN A 145 5.19 14.01 24.22
CA ASN A 145 6.48 13.95 24.91
C ASN A 145 7.57 13.27 24.08
N VAL A 146 7.30 12.11 23.48
CA VAL A 146 8.29 11.38 22.66
C VAL A 146 8.64 12.20 21.42
N PHE A 147 7.65 12.71 20.71
CA PHE A 147 7.87 13.49 19.49
C PHE A 147 8.62 14.80 19.80
N GLY A 148 8.26 15.50 20.89
CA GLY A 148 8.98 16.68 21.35
C GLY A 148 10.45 16.41 21.70
N GLN A 149 10.77 15.23 22.24
CA GLN A 149 12.16 14.82 22.49
C GLN A 149 12.93 14.59 21.19
N ILE A 150 12.31 13.98 20.18
CA ILE A 150 12.90 13.80 18.85
C ILE A 150 13.14 15.17 18.19
N GLU A 151 12.16 16.07 18.19
CA GLU A 151 12.33 17.42 17.65
C GLU A 151 13.49 18.16 18.31
N ASN A 152 13.59 18.09 19.64
CA ASN A 152 14.68 18.72 20.37
C ASN A 152 16.04 18.12 20.01
N ALA A 153 16.12 16.79 19.85
CA ALA A 153 17.33 16.11 19.42
C ALA A 153 17.78 16.54 18.01
N VAL A 154 16.83 16.71 17.08
CA VAL A 154 17.09 17.25 15.74
C VAL A 154 17.56 18.71 15.81
N LYS A 155 16.89 19.56 16.61
CA LYS A 155 17.26 20.99 16.78
C LYS A 155 18.69 21.16 17.33
N ILE A 156 19.15 20.28 18.20
CA ILE A 156 20.51 20.32 18.77
C ILE A 156 21.52 19.48 17.98
N ASN A 157 21.11 18.86 16.86
CA ASN A 157 21.91 17.99 16.01
C ASN A 157 22.62 16.85 16.78
N ASP A 158 21.90 16.21 17.70
CA ASP A 158 22.40 15.08 18.50
C ASP A 158 21.77 13.75 18.04
N PRO A 159 22.41 13.04 17.10
CA PRO A 159 21.88 11.80 16.55
C PRO A 159 21.80 10.67 17.58
N THR A 160 22.54 10.73 18.70
CA THR A 160 22.50 9.67 19.73
C THR A 160 21.17 9.65 20.47
N LYS A 161 20.50 10.80 20.59
CA LYS A 161 19.18 10.92 21.20
C LYS A 161 18.06 10.47 20.28
N ILE A 162 18.28 10.46 18.96
CA ILE A 162 17.32 9.94 17.99
C ILE A 162 17.29 8.40 18.02
N VAL A 163 18.47 7.77 18.12
CA VAL A 163 18.64 6.31 18.14
C VAL A 163 18.12 5.66 19.44
N GLY A 164 18.00 6.44 20.52
CA GLY A 164 17.48 5.96 21.81
C GLY A 164 16.01 5.54 21.78
N PHE A 165 15.20 6.11 20.89
CA PHE A 165 13.77 5.80 20.76
C PHE A 165 13.48 4.57 19.88
N SER A 166 14.48 4.04 19.19
CA SER A 166 14.35 2.87 18.30
C SER A 166 14.23 1.53 19.04
N ARG A 167 14.21 1.53 20.38
CA ARG A 167 14.25 0.34 21.24
C ARG A 167 12.98 0.13 22.08
N VAL A 168 11.91 0.89 21.80
CA VAL A 168 10.60 0.69 22.44
C VAL A 168 9.78 -0.30 21.63
#